data_AF-A0A415N451-F1
#
_entry.id   AF-A0A415N451-F1
#
_cell.length_a   1.000
_cell.length_b   1.000
_cell.length_c   1.000
_cell.angle_alpha   90.00
_cell.angle_beta   90.00
_cell.angle_gamma   90.00
#
_symmetry.space_group_name_H-M   'P 1'
#
loop_
_entity.id
_entity.type
_entity.pdbx_description
1 polymer ?
#
loop_
_entity_poly.entity_id
_entity_poly.type
_entity_poly.pdbx_seq_one_letter_code
_entity_poly.pdbx_strand_id
1 'polypeptide(L)'
;MRENKITRKIFTLLCVLTLIVGLGILNIPVCAEEIPQDRQLPRLVDDADLLTDSEEQELNTELDEISEKQQCDVVVVTKNSLDGKSAQDYADDFFDYNGYGYGDEDSGVLFLIGMDERKWAITTYGYGITAFTDYGLEYMEDEFLSYLSDGEYLEAFSKYATLCDDLLTQARDGHPYDVDSDDDKPDVFTMIFWGVVDLLIGFVVAFIMAQVKKSKLKSVKNQVAANAYKKQGSMKVTTKEDRYINSIVTKRLIPRDDEDHGHSGGGGSTTHVSSSGRSHGGRSGGF
;
A
#
# COMPACT_ATOMS: atom_id res chain seq x y z
N MET A 1 -60.79 14.32 -47.57
CA MET A 1 -59.37 14.68 -47.74
C MET A 1 -58.52 13.48 -47.36
N ARG A 2 -58.07 12.69 -48.35
CA ARG A 2 -57.11 11.59 -48.11
C ARG A 2 -55.72 12.21 -48.12
N GLU A 3 -55.25 12.67 -46.96
CA GLU A 3 -53.85 13.05 -46.82
C GLU A 3 -53.00 11.84 -47.21
N ASN A 4 -52.19 12.03 -48.25
CA ASN A 4 -51.43 10.99 -48.89
C ASN A 4 -50.47 10.36 -47.88
N LYS A 5 -50.78 9.13 -47.45
CA LYS A 5 -49.88 8.27 -46.65
C LYS A 5 -48.47 8.18 -47.25
N ILE A 6 -48.34 8.42 -48.56
CA ILE A 6 -47.09 8.49 -49.31
C ILE A 6 -46.24 9.70 -48.87
N THR A 7 -46.83 10.88 -48.70
CA THR A 7 -46.11 12.10 -48.31
C THR A 7 -45.54 12.00 -46.90
N ARG A 8 -46.29 11.39 -45.96
CA ARG A 8 -45.78 11.12 -44.60
C ARG A 8 -44.60 10.14 -44.61
N LYS A 9 -44.66 9.07 -45.42
CA LYS A 9 -43.56 8.11 -45.55
C LYS A 9 -42.30 8.72 -46.16
N ILE A 10 -42.44 9.60 -47.15
CA ILE A 10 -41.31 10.31 -47.77
C ILE A 10 -40.65 11.24 -46.75
N PHE A 11 -41.45 11.96 -45.95
CA PHE A 11 -40.92 12.85 -44.92
C PHE A 11 -40.18 12.09 -43.80
N THR A 12 -40.70 10.95 -43.33
CA THR A 12 -39.96 10.12 -42.36
C THR A 12 -38.66 9.56 -42.93
N LEU A 13 -38.66 9.15 -44.20
CA LEU A 13 -37.45 8.62 -44.85
C LEU A 13 -36.39 9.71 -45.04
N LEU A 14 -36.80 10.95 -45.34
CA LEU A 14 -35.91 12.10 -45.40
C LEU A 14 -35.33 12.46 -44.02
N CYS A 15 -36.13 12.45 -42.96
CA CYS A 15 -35.66 12.70 -41.59
C CYS A 15 -34.69 11.62 -41.09
N VAL A 16 -34.91 10.36 -41.45
CA VAL A 16 -33.99 9.26 -41.11
C VAL A 16 -32.67 9.40 -41.88
N LEU A 17 -32.73 9.80 -43.16
CA LEU A 17 -31.54 10.07 -43.96
C LEU A 17 -30.71 11.24 -43.41
N THR A 18 -31.37 12.33 -42.97
CA THR A 18 -30.65 13.46 -42.35
C THR A 18 -30.07 13.10 -40.98
N LEU A 19 -30.68 12.18 -40.23
CA LEU A 19 -30.16 11.67 -38.96
C LEU A 19 -28.94 10.76 -39.16
N ILE A 20 -28.93 9.93 -40.21
CA ILE A 20 -27.79 9.05 -40.56
C ILE A 20 -26.61 9.87 -41.08
N VAL A 21 -26.86 10.92 -41.88
CA VAL A 21 -25.79 11.81 -42.38
C VAL A 21 -25.24 12.70 -41.25
N GLY A 22 -26.08 13.11 -40.28
CA GLY A 22 -25.64 13.85 -39.10
C GLY A 22 -24.76 13.04 -38.13
N LEU A 23 -24.96 11.71 -38.07
CA LEU A 23 -24.16 10.82 -37.22
C LEU A 23 -22.73 10.57 -37.79
N GLY A 24 -22.50 10.89 -39.06
CA GLY A 24 -21.22 10.66 -39.74
C GLY A 24 -20.18 11.79 -39.61
N ILE A 25 -20.51 12.91 -38.94
CA ILE A 25 -19.66 14.13 -38.92
C ILE A 25 -18.95 14.33 -37.54
N LEU A 26 -19.10 13.40 -36.59
CA LEU A 26 -18.48 13.52 -35.25
C LEU A 26 -17.16 12.76 -35.08
N ASN A 27 -16.41 12.48 -36.15
CA ASN A 27 -15.01 12.07 -36.05
C ASN A 27 -14.12 13.29 -36.31
N ILE A 28 -14.02 14.16 -35.31
CA ILE A 28 -12.90 15.10 -35.26
C ILE A 28 -11.71 14.29 -34.73
N PRO A 29 -10.64 14.09 -35.51
CA PRO A 29 -9.41 13.58 -34.93
C PRO A 29 -8.92 14.63 -33.92
N VAL A 30 -9.05 14.31 -32.64
CA VAL A 30 -8.23 14.94 -31.60
C VAL A 30 -6.79 14.68 -32.01
N CYS A 31 -6.06 15.73 -32.35
CA CYS A 31 -4.61 15.64 -32.47
C CYS A 31 -4.09 15.58 -31.03
N ALA A 32 -3.94 14.36 -30.50
CA ALA A 32 -2.96 14.15 -29.45
C ALA A 32 -1.61 14.56 -30.04
N GLU A 33 -0.84 15.37 -29.33
CA GLU A 33 0.53 15.67 -29.71
C GLU A 33 1.33 14.38 -29.54
N GLU A 34 1.45 13.59 -30.62
CA GLU A 34 2.23 12.35 -30.60
C GLU A 34 3.67 12.71 -30.23
N ILE A 35 4.09 12.27 -29.04
CA ILE A 35 5.46 12.44 -28.58
C ILE A 35 6.34 11.65 -29.56
N PRO A 36 7.30 12.31 -30.23
CA PRO A 36 8.06 11.66 -31.28
C PRO A 36 8.89 10.50 -30.67
N GLN A 37 8.97 9.40 -31.41
CA GLN A 37 9.57 8.11 -30.98
C GLN A 37 11.01 8.23 -30.46
N ASP A 38 11.72 9.28 -30.84
CA ASP A 38 13.08 9.60 -30.40
C ASP A 38 13.15 10.14 -28.96
N ARG A 39 12.02 10.52 -28.36
CA ARG A 39 11.92 10.97 -26.97
C ARG A 39 11.48 9.91 -25.98
N GLN A 40 11.14 8.70 -26.43
CA GLN A 40 10.73 7.61 -25.53
C GLN A 40 11.96 6.97 -24.88
N LEU A 41 12.21 7.31 -23.61
CA LEU A 41 13.20 6.64 -22.79
C LEU A 41 12.64 5.34 -22.20
N PRO A 42 13.51 4.38 -21.82
CA PRO A 42 13.09 3.25 -21.00
C PRO A 42 12.51 3.71 -19.65
N ARG A 43 11.79 2.81 -19.00
CA ARG A 43 11.18 3.05 -17.69
C ARG A 43 12.22 3.07 -16.56
N LEU A 44 13.39 2.47 -16.79
CA LEU A 44 14.57 2.66 -15.96
C LEU A 44 15.63 3.50 -16.69
N VAL A 45 16.08 4.58 -16.06
CA VAL A 45 17.24 5.37 -16.51
C VAL A 45 18.24 5.46 -15.36
N ASP A 46 19.35 4.72 -15.43
CA ASP A 46 20.39 4.71 -14.39
C ASP A 46 21.66 5.49 -14.82
N ASP A 47 21.59 6.82 -14.86
CA ASP A 47 22.77 7.64 -15.23
C ASP A 47 23.79 7.75 -14.09
N ALA A 48 23.41 7.40 -12.86
CA ALA A 48 24.29 7.40 -11.70
C ALA A 48 25.06 6.08 -11.53
N ASP A 49 24.85 5.09 -12.39
CA ASP A 49 25.57 3.80 -12.41
C ASP A 49 25.50 3.10 -11.03
N LEU A 50 24.29 3.03 -10.48
CA LEU A 50 24.02 2.49 -9.14
C LEU A 50 23.71 0.99 -9.16
N LEU A 51 23.23 0.49 -10.30
CA LEU A 51 22.84 -0.88 -10.53
C LEU A 51 23.83 -1.57 -11.47
N THR A 52 23.91 -2.90 -11.37
CA THR A 52 24.62 -3.70 -12.38
C THR A 52 23.73 -3.96 -13.59
N ASP A 53 24.32 -4.26 -14.76
CA ASP A 53 23.58 -4.57 -16.00
C ASP A 53 22.46 -5.63 -15.81
N SER A 54 22.68 -6.61 -14.93
CA SER A 54 21.68 -7.65 -14.64
C SER A 54 20.51 -7.10 -13.84
N GLU A 55 20.80 -6.26 -12.84
CA GLU A 55 19.81 -5.64 -11.97
C GLU A 55 18.99 -4.61 -12.74
N GLU A 56 19.63 -3.83 -13.63
CA GLU A 56 18.93 -2.92 -14.55
C GLU A 56 17.94 -3.66 -15.43
N GLN A 57 18.37 -4.78 -16.02
CA GLN A 57 17.51 -5.56 -16.90
C GLN A 57 16.32 -6.16 -16.16
N GLU A 58 16.55 -6.71 -14.96
CA GLU A 58 15.51 -7.27 -14.10
C GLU A 58 14.49 -6.20 -13.69
N LEU A 59 14.98 -5.07 -13.17
CA LEU A 59 14.13 -3.96 -12.72
C LEU A 59 13.37 -3.31 -13.87
N ASN A 60 14.02 -3.06 -15.02
CA ASN A 60 13.32 -2.50 -16.17
C ASN A 60 12.20 -3.43 -16.68
N THR A 61 12.43 -4.75 -16.65
CA THR A 61 11.39 -5.73 -17.00
C THR A 61 10.22 -5.68 -16.02
N GLU A 62 10.50 -5.60 -14.71
CA GLU A 62 9.46 -5.48 -13.68
C GLU A 62 8.63 -4.19 -13.86
N LEU A 63 9.29 -3.05 -14.06
CA LEU A 63 8.64 -1.77 -14.33
C LEU A 63 7.78 -1.83 -15.59
N ASP A 64 8.25 -2.53 -16.63
CA ASP A 64 7.50 -2.70 -17.87
C ASP A 64 6.22 -3.51 -17.67
N GLU A 65 6.33 -4.64 -16.98
CA GLU A 65 5.19 -5.53 -16.66
C GLU A 65 4.14 -4.82 -15.81
N ILE A 66 4.56 -4.09 -14.76
CA ILE A 66 3.65 -3.33 -13.89
C ILE A 66 2.96 -2.24 -14.68
N SER A 67 3.70 -1.51 -15.51
CA SER A 67 3.14 -0.39 -16.27
C SER A 67 2.10 -0.84 -17.29
N GLU A 68 2.36 -1.95 -17.98
CA GLU A 68 1.39 -2.58 -18.89
C GLU A 68 0.18 -3.13 -18.13
N LYS A 69 0.38 -3.82 -17.00
CA LYS A 69 -0.72 -4.33 -16.18
C LYS A 69 -1.60 -3.22 -15.64
N GLN A 70 -0.99 -2.15 -15.14
CA GLN A 70 -1.66 -1.05 -14.47
C GLN A 70 -2.04 0.09 -15.40
N GLN A 71 -1.74 0.01 -16.70
CA GLN A 71 -2.00 1.08 -17.68
C GLN A 71 -1.60 2.46 -17.13
N CYS A 72 -0.45 2.52 -16.46
CA CYS A 72 0.09 3.68 -15.76
C CYS A 72 1.60 3.50 -15.76
N ASP A 73 2.36 4.43 -16.34
CA ASP A 73 3.82 4.27 -16.42
C ASP A 73 4.45 4.39 -15.04
N VAL A 74 5.21 3.37 -14.64
CA VAL A 74 6.01 3.35 -13.42
C VAL A 74 7.46 3.47 -13.83
N VAL A 75 8.10 4.58 -13.44
CA VAL A 75 9.42 4.98 -13.95
C VAL A 75 10.38 5.22 -12.80
N VAL A 76 11.65 4.83 -12.97
CA VAL A 76 12.76 5.10 -12.05
C VAL A 76 13.88 5.80 -12.81
N VAL A 77 14.38 6.89 -12.24
CA VAL A 77 15.44 7.72 -12.81
C VAL A 77 16.49 8.00 -11.75
N THR A 78 17.74 7.68 -12.04
CA THR A 78 18.89 8.08 -11.24
C THR A 78 19.70 9.12 -12.01
N LYS A 79 20.17 10.15 -11.29
CA LYS A 79 21.04 11.20 -11.84
C LYS A 79 22.18 11.47 -10.86
N ASN A 80 23.35 11.75 -11.41
CA ASN A 80 24.47 12.24 -10.62
C ASN A 80 24.13 13.62 -10.00
N SER A 81 23.65 14.57 -10.80
CA SER A 81 23.30 15.93 -10.35
C SER A 81 21.95 16.38 -10.93
N LEU A 82 21.28 17.29 -10.22
CA LEU A 82 20.01 17.90 -10.61
C LEU A 82 20.17 19.27 -11.28
N ASP A 83 21.39 19.62 -11.70
CA ASP A 83 21.71 20.87 -12.43
C ASP A 83 21.23 22.15 -11.72
N GLY A 84 21.20 22.13 -10.38
CA GLY A 84 20.75 23.25 -9.55
C GLY A 84 19.23 23.44 -9.48
N LYS A 85 18.43 22.53 -10.06
CA LYS A 85 16.97 22.48 -9.87
C LYS A 85 16.61 21.81 -8.55
N SER A 86 15.37 22.02 -8.10
CA SER A 86 14.81 21.16 -7.04
C SER A 86 14.55 19.76 -7.60
N ALA A 87 14.55 18.73 -6.74
CA ALA A 87 14.28 17.37 -7.18
C ALA A 87 12.88 17.24 -7.78
N GLN A 88 11.89 17.94 -7.21
CA GLN A 88 10.53 18.01 -7.74
C GLN A 88 10.49 18.63 -9.13
N ASP A 89 11.06 19.83 -9.31
CA ASP A 89 11.06 20.50 -10.63
C ASP A 89 11.80 19.67 -11.69
N TYR A 90 12.88 18.98 -11.29
CA TYR A 90 13.62 18.11 -12.20
C TYR A 90 12.77 16.88 -12.58
N ALA A 91 12.11 16.24 -11.62
CA ALA A 91 11.27 15.07 -11.87
C ALA A 91 10.10 15.42 -12.80
N ASP A 92 9.41 16.53 -12.55
CA ASP A 92 8.30 17.01 -13.39
C ASP A 92 8.77 17.29 -14.82
N ASP A 93 9.88 18.03 -14.98
CA ASP A 93 10.45 18.33 -16.30
C ASP A 93 10.90 17.04 -17.01
N PHE A 94 11.49 16.10 -16.27
CA PHE A 94 11.92 14.83 -16.84
C PHE A 94 10.72 13.99 -17.31
N PHE A 95 9.64 13.97 -16.53
CA PHE A 95 8.38 13.33 -16.93
C PHE A 95 7.83 13.97 -18.22
N ASP A 96 7.74 15.30 -18.24
CA ASP A 96 7.11 16.06 -19.32
C ASP A 96 7.88 16.01 -20.64
N TYR A 97 9.21 16.00 -20.58
CA TYR A 97 10.05 16.13 -21.78
C TYR A 97 10.55 14.80 -22.35
N ASN A 98 10.38 13.67 -21.65
CA ASN A 98 10.87 12.34 -22.09
C ASN A 98 9.76 11.32 -22.36
N GLY A 99 8.54 11.78 -22.60
CA GLY A 99 7.49 10.95 -23.18
C GLY A 99 6.84 9.93 -22.26
N TYR A 100 6.87 10.19 -20.95
CA TYR A 100 6.22 9.35 -19.96
C TYR A 100 4.73 9.68 -19.82
N GLY A 101 3.95 8.64 -19.54
CA GLY A 101 2.50 8.71 -19.41
C GLY A 101 1.84 7.64 -20.26
N TYR A 102 1.00 6.84 -19.62
CA TYR A 102 0.31 5.74 -20.26
C TYR A 102 -1.10 6.15 -20.74
N GLY A 103 -1.39 5.86 -22.01
CA GLY A 103 -2.70 6.07 -22.63
C GLY A 103 -3.09 7.55 -22.77
N ASP A 104 -4.38 7.79 -23.07
CA ASP A 104 -4.88 9.14 -23.38
C ASP A 104 -4.88 10.10 -22.16
N GLU A 105 -4.76 9.56 -20.95
CA GLU A 105 -4.71 10.32 -19.70
C GLU A 105 -3.26 10.62 -19.25
N ASP A 106 -2.25 10.18 -20.02
CA ASP A 106 -0.82 10.24 -19.70
C ASP A 106 -0.52 9.73 -18.28
N SER A 107 -1.20 8.67 -17.84
CA SER A 107 -1.12 8.22 -16.45
C SER A 107 0.27 7.72 -16.11
N GLY A 108 0.87 8.25 -15.05
CA GLY A 108 2.22 7.82 -14.66
C GLY A 108 2.66 8.29 -13.28
N VAL A 109 3.72 7.63 -12.82
CA VAL A 109 4.46 7.93 -11.60
C VAL A 109 5.94 7.73 -11.87
N LEU A 110 6.75 8.73 -11.51
CA LEU A 110 8.20 8.71 -11.73
C LEU A 110 8.93 8.97 -10.43
N PHE A 111 9.86 8.09 -10.11
CA PHE A 111 10.75 8.20 -8.96
C PHE A 111 12.15 8.60 -9.41
N LEU A 112 12.55 9.81 -9.01
CA LEU A 112 13.85 10.40 -9.28
C LEU A 112 14.72 10.34 -8.03
N ILE A 113 15.99 9.98 -8.20
CA ILE A 113 17.04 10.21 -7.21
C ILE A 113 18.21 11.02 -7.81
N GLY A 114 18.69 12.01 -7.05
CA GLY A 114 19.86 12.82 -7.35
C GLY A 114 20.95 12.56 -6.31
N MET A 115 22.09 12.01 -6.75
CA MET A 115 23.14 11.51 -5.86
C MET A 115 24.00 12.62 -5.23
N ASP A 116 24.31 13.69 -5.98
CA ASP A 116 25.12 14.81 -5.50
C ASP A 116 24.42 15.57 -4.38
N GLU A 117 23.12 15.83 -4.53
CA GLU A 117 22.30 16.53 -3.53
C GLU A 117 21.73 15.61 -2.46
N ARG A 118 21.82 14.28 -2.65
CA ARG A 118 21.11 13.24 -1.88
C ARG A 118 19.63 13.56 -1.71
N LYS A 119 18.97 13.82 -2.84
CA LYS A 119 17.56 14.17 -2.90
C LYS A 119 16.79 13.17 -3.73
N TRP A 120 15.53 12.99 -3.39
CA TRP A 120 14.60 12.17 -4.15
C TRP A 120 13.32 12.95 -4.41
N ALA A 121 12.61 12.57 -5.47
CA ALA A 121 11.27 13.08 -5.77
C ALA A 121 10.44 12.00 -6.45
N ILE A 122 9.18 11.90 -6.05
CA ILE A 122 8.14 11.18 -6.77
C ILE A 122 7.25 12.24 -7.42
N THR A 123 7.06 12.17 -8.73
CA THR A 123 6.08 12.99 -9.46
C THR A 123 4.97 12.10 -10.02
N THR A 124 3.74 12.58 -9.98
CA THR A 124 2.55 11.83 -10.43
C THR A 124 1.75 12.65 -11.43
N TYR A 125 1.24 11.98 -12.46
CA TYR A 125 0.43 12.59 -13.51
C TYR A 125 -0.75 11.71 -13.90
N GLY A 126 -1.79 12.33 -14.46
CA GLY A 126 -2.99 11.62 -14.93
C GLY A 126 -3.69 10.87 -13.80
N TYR A 127 -4.04 9.60 -14.03
CA TYR A 127 -4.60 8.74 -13.01
C TYR A 127 -3.66 8.51 -11.81
N GLY A 128 -2.34 8.66 -12.01
CA GLY A 128 -1.35 8.59 -10.94
C GLY A 128 -1.65 9.58 -9.81
N ILE A 129 -2.13 10.79 -10.13
CA ILE A 129 -2.53 11.76 -9.09
C ILE A 129 -3.66 11.20 -8.24
N THR A 130 -4.61 10.45 -8.81
CA THR A 130 -5.73 9.88 -8.05
C THR A 130 -5.31 8.65 -7.24
N ALA A 131 -4.37 7.86 -7.77
CA ALA A 131 -3.94 6.62 -7.12
C ALA A 131 -2.92 6.84 -5.99
N PHE A 132 -2.05 7.83 -6.16
CA PHE A 132 -0.99 8.17 -5.20
C PHE A 132 -1.40 9.42 -4.42
N THR A 133 -2.19 9.23 -3.37
CA THR A 133 -2.57 10.32 -2.46
C THR A 133 -1.36 10.83 -1.68
N ASP A 134 -1.50 11.98 -1.03
CA ASP A 134 -0.41 12.53 -0.20
C ASP A 134 -0.04 11.56 0.94
N TYR A 135 -1.02 10.83 1.49
CA TYR A 135 -0.80 9.80 2.51
C TYR A 135 -0.14 8.55 1.93
N GLY A 136 -0.55 8.12 0.73
CA GLY A 136 0.09 7.02 0.01
C GLY A 136 1.55 7.31 -0.32
N LEU A 137 1.87 8.53 -0.74
CA LEU A 137 3.24 8.95 -1.01
C LEU A 137 4.11 9.01 0.24
N GLU A 138 3.54 9.41 1.38
CA GLU A 138 4.21 9.37 2.69
C GLU A 138 4.48 7.93 3.14
N TYR A 139 3.51 7.03 3.00
CA TYR A 139 3.71 5.60 3.27
C TYR A 139 4.79 5.00 2.37
N MET A 140 4.82 5.35 1.09
CA MET A 140 5.89 4.91 0.19
C MET A 140 7.26 5.40 0.66
N GLU A 141 7.37 6.68 1.01
CA GLU A 141 8.60 7.28 1.57
C GLU A 141 9.11 6.45 2.75
N ASP A 142 8.27 6.21 3.76
CA ASP A 142 8.65 5.47 4.96
C ASP A 142 9.20 4.05 4.66
N GLU A 143 8.68 3.42 3.60
CA GLU A 143 9.08 2.08 3.20
C GLU A 143 10.39 2.02 2.41
N PHE A 144 10.69 2.99 1.52
CA PHE A 144 11.92 2.96 0.70
C PHE A 144 13.07 3.80 1.26
N LEU A 145 12.81 4.78 2.13
CA LEU A 145 13.81 5.77 2.55
C LEU A 145 14.99 5.15 3.31
N SER A 146 14.74 4.09 4.07
CA SER A 146 15.78 3.35 4.79
C SER A 146 16.77 2.69 3.82
N TYR A 147 16.29 2.00 2.80
CA TYR A 147 17.13 1.36 1.76
C TYR A 147 17.98 2.39 1.00
N LEU A 148 17.42 3.55 0.65
CA LEU A 148 18.19 4.63 0.02
C LEU A 148 19.31 5.15 0.93
N SER A 149 19.03 5.26 2.23
CA SER A 149 19.99 5.75 3.22
C SER A 149 21.15 4.75 3.43
N ASP A 150 20.84 3.46 3.39
CA ASP A 150 21.78 2.36 3.58
C ASP A 150 22.59 2.01 2.31
N GLY A 151 22.20 2.58 1.15
CA GLY A 151 22.85 2.35 -0.15
C GLY A 151 22.36 1.08 -0.86
N GLU A 152 21.24 0.53 -0.41
CA GLU A 152 20.55 -0.63 -0.99
C GLU A 152 19.58 -0.15 -2.10
N TYR A 153 20.14 0.35 -3.21
CA TYR A 153 19.36 1.05 -4.24
C TYR A 153 18.39 0.14 -5.00
N LEU A 154 18.81 -1.08 -5.34
CA LEU A 154 17.95 -2.04 -6.04
C LEU A 154 16.73 -2.39 -5.19
N GLU A 155 16.95 -2.65 -3.90
CA GLU A 155 15.90 -2.94 -2.93
C GLU A 155 14.92 -1.76 -2.80
N ALA A 156 15.43 -0.53 -2.76
CA ALA A 156 14.61 0.68 -2.75
C ALA A 156 13.72 0.77 -4.00
N PHE A 157 14.27 0.54 -5.19
CA PHE A 157 13.54 0.65 -6.46
C PHE A 157 12.53 -0.47 -6.66
N SER A 158 12.88 -1.72 -6.32
CA SER A 158 11.95 -2.85 -6.41
C SER A 158 10.82 -2.69 -5.38
N LYS A 159 11.12 -2.19 -4.17
CA LYS A 159 10.11 -1.84 -3.17
C LYS A 159 9.17 -0.75 -3.68
N TYR A 160 9.70 0.31 -4.28
CA TYR A 160 8.93 1.35 -4.94
C TYR A 160 8.00 0.77 -6.02
N ALA A 161 8.53 -0.07 -6.93
CA ALA A 161 7.75 -0.69 -8.00
C ALA A 161 6.60 -1.56 -7.46
N THR A 162 6.89 -2.39 -6.46
CA THR A 162 5.87 -3.22 -5.78
C THR A 162 4.78 -2.38 -5.13
N LEU A 163 5.15 -1.29 -4.45
CA LEU A 163 4.19 -0.37 -3.84
C LEU A 163 3.34 0.33 -4.89
N CYS A 164 3.92 0.75 -6.03
CA CYS A 164 3.15 1.29 -7.14
C CYS A 164 2.08 0.30 -7.64
N ASP A 165 2.42 -0.98 -7.82
CA ASP A 165 1.45 -2.00 -8.24
C ASP A 165 0.29 -2.14 -7.23
N ASP A 166 0.61 -2.17 -5.94
CA ASP A 166 -0.37 -2.30 -4.85
C ASP A 166 -1.30 -1.07 -4.75
N LEU A 167 -0.73 0.13 -4.70
CA LEU A 167 -1.50 1.37 -4.60
C LEU A 167 -2.37 1.59 -5.85
N LEU A 168 -1.87 1.28 -7.04
CA LEU A 168 -2.66 1.36 -8.28
C LEU A 168 -3.81 0.34 -8.29
N THR A 169 -3.58 -0.88 -7.79
CA THR A 169 -4.65 -1.88 -7.64
C THR A 169 -5.71 -1.42 -6.65
N GLN A 170 -5.32 -0.94 -5.46
CA GLN A 170 -6.25 -0.44 -4.45
C GLN A 170 -7.08 0.74 -4.96
N ALA A 171 -6.44 1.70 -5.65
CA ALA A 171 -7.12 2.83 -6.27
C ALA A 171 -8.14 2.40 -7.33
N ARG A 172 -7.81 1.37 -8.13
CA ARG A 172 -8.71 0.83 -9.16
C ARG A 172 -9.90 0.07 -8.57
N ASP A 173 -9.71 -0.56 -7.41
CA ASP A 173 -10.78 -1.18 -6.64
C ASP A 173 -11.66 -0.15 -5.90
N GLY A 174 -11.34 1.15 -6.02
CA GLY A 174 -12.11 2.27 -5.49
C GLY A 174 -11.69 2.71 -4.09
N HIS A 175 -10.59 2.17 -3.59
CA HIS A 175 -10.06 2.42 -2.26
C HIS A 175 -8.59 2.90 -2.34
N PRO A 176 -8.31 4.08 -2.93
CA PRO A 176 -6.94 4.60 -2.95
C PRO A 176 -6.41 4.71 -1.52
N TYR A 177 -5.13 4.37 -1.33
CA TYR A 177 -4.50 4.42 -0.01
C TYR A 177 -4.44 5.88 0.45
N ASP A 178 -5.21 6.24 1.47
CA ASP A 178 -5.41 7.61 1.98
C ASP A 178 -5.56 7.58 3.51
N VAL A 179 -5.81 8.73 4.15
CA VAL A 179 -5.90 8.89 5.62
C VAL A 179 -6.85 7.88 6.29
N ASP A 180 -7.89 7.43 5.60
CA ASP A 180 -8.88 6.47 6.11
C ASP A 180 -8.46 4.99 5.91
N SER A 181 -7.37 4.71 5.19
CA SER A 181 -6.91 3.35 4.85
C SER A 181 -6.25 2.60 6.01
N ASP A 182 -5.99 3.28 7.14
CA ASP A 182 -5.56 2.60 8.37
C ASP A 182 -6.67 1.77 9.03
N ASP A 183 -7.94 1.99 8.66
CA ASP A 183 -9.08 1.20 9.15
C ASP A 183 -9.27 -0.14 8.41
N ASP A 184 -8.56 -0.37 7.29
CA ASP A 184 -8.76 -1.56 6.41
C ASP A 184 -7.57 -2.53 6.35
N LYS A 185 -6.55 -2.36 7.21
CA LYS A 185 -5.63 -3.48 7.50
C LYS A 185 -6.48 -4.58 8.16
N PRO A 186 -6.47 -5.85 7.71
CA PRO A 186 -7.16 -6.91 8.42
C PRO A 186 -6.57 -6.98 9.81
N ASP A 187 -7.31 -6.40 10.76
CA ASP A 187 -6.80 -6.07 12.08
C ASP A 187 -6.16 -7.33 12.63
N VAL A 188 -4.86 -7.29 12.92
CA VAL A 188 -4.13 -8.43 13.49
C VAL A 188 -4.89 -8.92 14.74
N PHE A 189 -5.62 -8.04 15.41
CA PHE A 189 -6.56 -8.36 16.46
C PHE A 189 -7.72 -9.25 16.00
N THR A 190 -8.33 -9.06 14.83
CA THR A 190 -9.37 -9.95 14.30
C THR A 190 -8.82 -11.34 14.01
N MET A 191 -7.64 -11.45 13.40
CA MET A 191 -7.00 -12.74 13.15
C MET A 191 -6.63 -13.46 14.45
N ILE A 192 -6.08 -12.72 15.43
CA ILE A 192 -5.79 -13.24 16.77
C ILE A 192 -7.10 -13.62 17.50
N PHE A 193 -8.15 -12.82 17.39
CA PHE A 193 -9.43 -13.05 18.04
C PHE A 193 -10.08 -14.35 17.53
N TRP A 194 -10.14 -14.54 16.21
CA TRP A 194 -10.64 -15.80 15.62
C TRP A 194 -9.74 -16.99 15.98
N GLY A 195 -8.42 -16.83 15.98
CA GLY A 195 -7.49 -17.86 16.44
C GLY A 195 -7.70 -18.26 17.91
N VAL A 196 -7.98 -17.30 18.80
CA VAL A 196 -8.31 -17.55 20.21
C VAL A 196 -9.66 -18.23 20.35
N VAL A 197 -10.66 -17.83 19.55
CA VAL A 197 -11.98 -18.49 19.53
C VAL A 197 -11.84 -19.97 19.14
N ASP A 198 -11.08 -20.29 18.10
CA ASP A 198 -10.86 -21.67 17.68
C ASP A 198 -10.10 -22.50 18.73
N LEU A 199 -9.09 -21.90 19.38
CA LEU A 199 -8.38 -22.51 20.51
C LEU A 199 -9.34 -22.84 21.66
N LEU A 200 -10.26 -21.92 21.99
CA LEU A 200 -11.25 -22.12 23.04
C LEU A 200 -12.25 -23.23 22.68
N ILE A 201 -12.71 -23.29 21.43
CA ILE A 201 -13.60 -24.36 20.97
C ILE A 201 -12.90 -25.73 21.09
N GLY A 202 -11.64 -25.82 20.65
CA GLY A 202 -10.82 -27.03 20.79
C GLY A 202 -10.64 -27.44 22.25
N PHE A 203 -10.38 -26.47 23.14
CA PHE A 203 -10.25 -26.70 24.58
C PHE A 203 -11.55 -27.22 25.20
N VAL A 204 -12.70 -26.65 24.85
CA VAL A 204 -14.02 -27.07 25.34
C VAL A 204 -14.32 -28.50 24.92
N VAL A 205 -14.08 -28.86 23.66
CA VAL A 205 -14.27 -30.22 23.15
C VAL A 205 -13.37 -31.21 23.88
N ALA A 206 -12.08 -30.89 24.06
CA ALA A 206 -11.14 -31.72 24.82
C ALA A 206 -11.56 -31.89 26.29
N PHE A 207 -12.04 -30.82 26.92
CA PHE A 207 -12.51 -30.84 28.31
C PHE A 207 -13.73 -31.74 28.48
N ILE A 208 -14.72 -31.66 27.56
CA ILE A 208 -15.89 -32.54 27.57
C ILE A 208 -15.46 -34.01 27.45
N MET A 209 -14.56 -34.33 26.51
CA MET A 209 -14.05 -35.69 26.37
C MET A 209 -13.32 -36.18 27.62
N ALA A 210 -12.51 -35.33 28.25
CA ALA A 210 -11.83 -35.66 29.50
C ALA A 210 -12.81 -35.96 30.65
N GLN A 211 -13.88 -35.18 30.79
CA GLN A 211 -14.92 -35.42 31.81
C GLN A 211 -15.68 -36.72 31.56
N VAL A 212 -16.00 -37.05 30.31
CA VAL A 212 -16.64 -38.33 29.96
C VAL A 212 -15.72 -39.51 30.32
N LYS A 213 -14.41 -39.41 30.04
CA LYS A 213 -13.45 -40.45 30.42
C LYS A 213 -13.29 -40.55 31.95
N LYS A 214 -13.22 -39.43 32.66
CA LYS A 214 -13.17 -39.39 34.13
C LYS A 214 -14.38 -40.09 34.75
N SER A 215 -15.58 -39.84 34.25
CA SER A 215 -16.81 -40.49 34.73
C SER A 215 -16.84 -42.01 34.52
N LYS A 216 -16.06 -42.53 33.58
CA LYS A 216 -15.91 -43.98 33.33
C LYS A 216 -14.82 -44.64 34.18
N LEU A 217 -13.98 -43.86 34.84
CA LEU A 217 -12.99 -44.40 35.77
C LEU A 217 -13.70 -44.78 37.08
N LYS A 218 -13.80 -46.08 37.35
CA LYS A 218 -14.14 -46.57 38.70
C LYS A 218 -13.01 -46.15 39.64
N SER A 219 -13.19 -45.03 40.36
CA SER A 219 -12.24 -44.66 41.39
C SER A 219 -12.23 -45.75 42.45
N VAL A 220 -11.07 -46.40 42.65
CA VAL A 220 -10.84 -47.18 43.87
C VAL A 220 -10.97 -46.20 45.03
N LYS A 221 -11.94 -46.47 45.91
CA LYS A 221 -12.25 -45.60 47.05
C LYS A 221 -11.00 -45.37 47.87
N ASN A 222 -10.68 -44.11 48.17
CA ASN A 222 -9.59 -43.81 49.10
C ASN A 222 -10.00 -44.31 50.49
N GLN A 223 -9.23 -45.24 51.05
CA GLN A 223 -9.54 -45.89 52.32
C GLN A 223 -9.20 -44.91 53.45
N VAL A 224 -10.24 -44.29 54.03
CA VAL A 224 -10.18 -43.22 55.04
C VAL A 224 -9.55 -43.66 56.38
N ALA A 225 -9.19 -44.93 56.53
CA ALA A 225 -8.55 -45.41 57.75
C ALA A 225 -7.05 -45.03 57.77
N ALA A 226 -6.75 -43.87 58.36
CA ALA A 226 -5.40 -43.45 58.77
C ALA A 226 -4.82 -44.30 59.93
N ASN A 227 -5.24 -45.56 60.07
CA ASN A 227 -4.78 -46.48 61.12
C ASN A 227 -3.50 -47.22 60.70
N ALA A 228 -3.16 -47.24 59.40
CA ALA A 228 -1.93 -47.88 58.93
C ALA A 228 -0.65 -47.02 59.17
N TYR A 229 -0.78 -45.73 59.49
CA TYR A 229 0.35 -44.80 59.59
C TYR A 229 0.34 -43.89 60.84
N LYS A 230 -0.53 -44.11 61.82
CA LYS A 230 -0.51 -43.41 63.10
C LYS A 230 0.07 -44.29 64.21
N LYS A 231 1.33 -44.05 64.59
CA LYS A 231 1.85 -44.46 65.91
C LYS A 231 1.59 -43.33 66.92
N GLN A 232 0.73 -43.61 67.88
CA GLN A 232 0.33 -42.69 68.94
C GLN A 232 1.55 -42.30 69.80
N GLY A 233 1.77 -40.99 69.95
CA GLY A 233 2.88 -40.42 70.74
C GLY A 233 4.18 -40.11 69.98
N SER A 234 4.22 -40.25 68.65
CA SER A 234 5.47 -40.11 67.88
C SER A 234 5.83 -38.70 67.42
N MET A 235 4.95 -37.70 67.56
CA MET A 235 5.25 -36.32 67.17
C MET A 235 5.48 -35.45 68.40
N LYS A 236 6.76 -35.18 68.73
CA LYS A 236 7.15 -34.11 69.64
C LYS A 236 7.57 -32.90 68.82
N VAL A 237 6.75 -31.86 68.85
CA VAL A 237 7.05 -30.55 68.24
C VAL A 237 7.92 -29.79 69.24
N THR A 238 9.22 -29.67 68.96
CA THR A 238 10.18 -29.06 69.90
C THR A 238 10.60 -27.64 69.54
N THR A 239 10.33 -27.17 68.32
CA THR A 239 10.67 -25.81 67.92
C THR A 239 9.59 -25.22 67.03
N LYS A 240 9.07 -24.06 67.45
CA LYS A 240 8.27 -23.16 66.62
C LYS A 240 9.20 -22.06 66.13
N GLU A 241 9.30 -21.90 64.82
CA GLU A 241 10.06 -20.83 64.20
C GLU A 241 9.17 -20.21 63.13
N ASP A 242 8.89 -18.92 63.25
CA ASP A 242 8.11 -18.16 62.27
C ASP A 242 9.09 -17.48 61.31
N ARG A 243 9.09 -17.90 60.05
CA ARG A 243 9.90 -17.29 59.00
C ARG A 243 9.00 -16.50 58.06
N TYR A 244 9.24 -15.19 57.97
CA TYR A 244 8.56 -14.33 57.00
C TYR A 244 9.00 -14.71 55.57
N ILE A 245 8.03 -14.95 54.67
CA ILE A 245 8.31 -15.48 53.31
C ILE A 245 7.98 -14.47 52.20
N ASN A 246 7.32 -13.33 52.45
CA ASN A 246 6.87 -12.45 51.37
C ASN A 246 7.15 -10.96 51.65
N SER A 247 7.78 -10.27 50.70
CA SER A 247 7.73 -8.82 50.55
C SER A 247 7.02 -8.49 49.24
N ILE A 248 5.94 -7.73 49.30
CA ILE A 248 5.19 -7.27 48.12
C ILE A 248 5.83 -5.96 47.67
N VAL A 249 6.36 -5.92 46.45
CA VAL A 249 6.84 -4.70 45.79
C VAL A 249 5.87 -4.35 44.68
N THR A 250 5.24 -3.18 44.79
CA THR A 250 4.33 -2.64 43.77
C THR A 250 5.12 -1.68 42.89
N LYS A 251 5.24 -1.97 41.58
CA LYS A 251 5.70 -1.01 40.56
C LYS A 251 4.46 -0.46 39.84
N ARG A 252 4.41 0.86 39.68
CA ARG A 252 3.44 1.57 38.83
C ARG A 252 4.24 2.26 37.72
N LEU A 253 3.88 2.03 36.46
CA LEU A 253 4.41 2.83 35.35
C LEU A 253 3.77 4.22 35.37
N ILE A 254 4.59 5.24 35.18
CA ILE A 254 4.16 6.59 34.84
C ILE A 254 4.09 6.60 33.31
N PRO A 255 2.93 6.91 32.70
CA PRO A 255 2.87 7.13 31.25
C PRO A 255 3.78 8.29 30.90
N ARG A 256 4.61 8.11 29.86
CA ARG A 256 5.16 9.25 29.16
C ARG A 256 4.08 9.71 28.20
N ASP A 257 3.91 11.02 28.13
CA ASP A 257 3.17 11.64 27.06
C ASP A 257 3.99 11.41 25.79
N ASP A 258 3.45 10.59 24.89
CA ASP A 258 3.90 10.62 23.50
C ASP A 258 3.22 11.84 22.88
N GLU A 259 4.03 12.78 22.41
CA GLU A 259 3.57 13.93 21.66
C GLU A 259 3.02 13.41 20.32
N ASP A 260 1.70 13.21 20.26
CA ASP A 260 0.99 13.03 19.00
C ASP A 260 1.13 14.32 18.17
N HIS A 261 1.95 14.27 17.14
CA HIS A 261 1.86 15.18 16.02
C HIS A 261 0.64 14.78 15.18
N GLY A 262 -0.54 15.21 15.61
CA GLY A 262 -1.75 15.11 14.83
C GLY A 262 -1.62 15.93 13.55
N HIS A 263 -1.30 15.27 12.44
CA HIS A 263 -1.50 15.83 11.11
C HIS A 263 -2.99 15.73 10.77
N SER A 264 -3.69 16.87 10.82
CA SER A 264 -5.00 16.98 10.19
C SER A 264 -4.79 17.04 8.67
N GLY A 265 -4.62 15.88 8.03
CA GLY A 265 -4.64 15.75 6.58
C GLY A 265 -6.08 15.69 6.10
N GLY A 266 -6.50 16.67 5.29
CA GLY A 266 -7.65 16.44 4.42
C GLY A 266 -7.23 15.43 3.36
N GLY A 267 -7.96 14.32 3.24
CA GLY A 267 -7.64 13.26 2.28
C GLY A 267 -7.60 13.75 0.83
N GLY A 268 -6.85 13.01 0.00
CA GLY A 268 -6.62 13.27 -1.40
C GLY A 268 -5.18 13.64 -1.74
N SER A 269 -5.00 14.16 -2.94
CA SER A 269 -3.68 14.47 -3.51
C SER A 269 -3.57 15.97 -3.74
N THR A 270 -2.47 16.56 -3.30
CA THR A 270 -2.13 17.94 -3.65
C THR A 270 -1.48 17.98 -5.03
N THR A 271 -1.73 19.08 -5.76
CA THR A 271 -1.14 19.29 -7.08
C THR A 271 -0.46 20.65 -7.19
N HIS A 272 0.56 20.71 -8.03
CA HIS A 272 1.30 21.91 -8.43
C HIS A 272 1.43 21.96 -9.95
N VAL A 273 1.88 23.11 -10.47
CA VAL A 273 2.04 23.32 -11.92
C VAL A 273 3.52 23.35 -12.25
N SER A 274 3.95 22.49 -13.18
CA SER A 274 5.33 22.40 -13.65
C SER A 274 5.68 23.53 -14.62
N SER A 275 6.97 23.63 -14.99
CA SER A 275 7.47 24.63 -15.92
C SER A 275 6.86 24.53 -17.33
N SER A 276 6.40 23.33 -17.70
CA SER A 276 5.71 23.04 -18.96
C SER A 276 4.23 23.49 -18.94
N GLY A 277 3.68 23.84 -17.76
CA GLY A 277 2.28 24.18 -17.55
C GLY A 277 1.37 22.99 -17.27
N ARG A 278 1.93 21.78 -17.10
CA ARG A 278 1.20 20.56 -16.72
C ARG A 278 0.98 20.52 -15.20
N SER A 279 -0.13 19.93 -14.76
CA SER A 279 -0.47 19.77 -13.34
C SER A 279 0.03 18.43 -12.84
N HIS A 280 0.96 18.45 -11.89
CA HIS A 280 1.55 17.26 -11.30
C HIS A 280 1.16 17.15 -9.83
N GLY A 281 1.05 15.92 -9.33
CA GLY A 281 1.14 15.64 -7.90
C GLY A 281 2.55 15.17 -7.56
N GLY A 282 2.77 14.80 -6.31
CA GLY A 282 4.05 14.20 -5.92
C GLY A 282 4.54 14.61 -4.55
N ARG A 283 5.71 14.08 -4.20
CA ARG A 283 6.40 14.33 -2.93
C ARG A 283 7.90 14.29 -3.16
N SER A 284 8.67 15.08 -2.40
CA SER A 284 10.13 15.09 -2.51
C SER A 284 10.79 15.27 -1.15
N GLY A 285 12.03 14.78 -1.04
CA GLY A 285 12.76 14.75 0.22
C GLY A 285 14.27 14.53 0.03
N GLY A 286 14.95 14.29 1.13
CA GLY A 286 16.38 13.96 1.15
C GLY A 286 16.64 12.65 1.89
N PHE A 287 17.81 12.06 1.69
CA PHE A 287 18.26 10.81 2.30
C PHE A 287 19.75 10.81 2.62
#